data_AF-A0A3Q4MPJ7-F1
#
_entry.id   AF-A0A3Q4MPJ7-F1
#
_cell.length_a   1.000
_cell.length_b   1.000
_cell.length_c   1.000
_cell.angle_alpha   90.00
_cell.angle_beta   90.00
_cell.angle_gamma   90.00
#
_symmetry.space_group_name_H-M   'P 1'
#
loop_
_entity.id
_entity.type
_entity.pdbx_description
1 polymer ?
#
loop_
_entity_poly.entity_id
_entity_poly.type
_entity_poly.pdbx_seq_one_letter_code
_entity_poly.pdbx_strand_id
1 'polypeptide(L)'
;LCNKSFGHVVSLRQHMNIHSKEICFECEVCCKTFNRSFALKTHLIIHSDIRPYPCQYCNKRFHQRSDMKKHAHPHKCEICGSAFSQSSNLITHRWTHTGFKPYHCDICPKGFQRKMALQRHHKRQHGVN
;
A
#
# COMPACT_ATOMS: atom_id res chain seq x y z
N LEU A 1 -1.40 21.56 -26.15
CA LEU A 1 -0.94 20.16 -26.02
C LEU A 1 -1.31 19.52 -24.67
N CYS A 2 -1.25 20.22 -23.53
CA CYS A 2 -2.04 19.86 -22.33
C CYS A 2 -2.25 21.08 -21.39
N ASN A 3 -3.28 21.09 -20.54
CA ASN A 3 -3.69 22.24 -19.73
C ASN A 3 -3.05 22.26 -18.32
N LYS A 4 -1.74 22.01 -18.22
CA LYS A 4 -1.01 21.99 -16.94
C LYS A 4 -0.40 23.35 -16.62
N SER A 5 -0.62 23.84 -15.39
CA SER A 5 -0.05 25.09 -14.87
C SER A 5 1.21 24.84 -14.05
N PHE A 6 2.19 25.74 -14.15
CA PHE A 6 3.48 25.62 -13.46
C PHE A 6 3.84 26.94 -12.78
N GLY A 7 4.28 26.86 -11.51
CA GLY A 7 4.71 28.04 -10.74
C GLY A 7 6.12 28.56 -11.07
N HIS A 8 6.89 27.83 -11.87
CA HIS A 8 8.24 28.21 -12.27
C HIS A 8 8.51 27.91 -13.75
N VAL A 9 9.21 28.84 -14.42
CA VAL A 9 9.56 28.74 -15.85
C VAL A 9 10.43 27.52 -16.16
N VAL A 10 11.36 27.16 -15.26
CA VAL A 10 12.20 25.96 -15.42
C VAL A 10 11.36 24.68 -15.45
N SER A 11 10.32 24.60 -14.61
CA SER A 11 9.39 23.47 -14.56
C SER A 11 8.53 23.38 -15.82
N LEU A 12 8.08 24.51 -16.36
CA LEU A 12 7.38 24.57 -17.64
C LEU A 12 8.28 24.10 -18.79
N ARG A 13 9.51 24.63 -18.88
CA ARG A 13 10.49 24.24 -19.91
C ARG A 13 10.76 22.74 -19.88
N GLN A 14 11.00 22.18 -18.71
CA GLN A 14 11.22 20.75 -18.54
C GLN A 14 9.97 19.91 -18.88
N HIS A 15 8.77 20.42 -18.61
CA HIS A 15 7.54 19.75 -19.02
C HIS A 15 7.38 19.71 -20.54
N MET A 16 7.75 20.79 -21.24
CA MET A 16 7.63 20.87 -22.69
C MET A 16 8.46 19.83 -23.43
N ASN A 17 9.55 19.34 -22.84
CA ASN A 17 10.34 18.23 -23.38
C ASN A 17 9.51 16.96 -23.64
N ILE A 18 8.42 16.74 -22.89
CA ILE A 18 7.53 15.57 -23.10
C ILE A 18 6.76 15.71 -24.42
N HIS A 19 6.43 16.95 -24.81
CA HIS A 19 5.69 17.23 -26.04
C HIS A 19 6.61 17.27 -27.26
N SER A 20 7.80 17.87 -27.13
CA SER A 20 8.76 17.96 -28.23
C SER A 20 9.57 16.68 -28.45
N LYS A 21 9.66 15.80 -27.44
CA LYS A 21 10.52 14.60 -27.41
C LYS A 21 12.02 14.88 -27.61
N GLU A 22 12.45 16.13 -27.62
CA GLU A 22 13.84 16.50 -27.92
C GLU A 22 14.80 16.27 -26.76
N ILE A 23 14.33 16.38 -25.51
CA ILE A 23 15.16 16.29 -24.30
C ILE A 23 14.51 15.33 -23.30
N CYS A 24 14.52 14.06 -23.67
CA CYS A 24 14.10 12.94 -22.85
C CYS A 24 15.29 12.03 -22.54
N PHE A 25 15.29 11.45 -21.35
CA PHE A 25 16.23 10.43 -20.93
C PHE A 25 15.54 9.07 -21.14
N GLU A 26 16.04 8.28 -22.06
CA GLU A 26 15.47 6.97 -22.39
C GLU A 26 16.11 5.86 -21.55
N CYS A 27 15.28 4.93 -21.10
CA CYS A 27 15.73 3.68 -20.49
C CYS A 27 16.12 2.69 -21.58
N GLU A 28 17.39 2.31 -21.64
CA GLU A 28 17.91 1.35 -22.63
C GLU A 28 17.35 -0.08 -22.48
N VAL A 29 16.74 -0.40 -21.32
CA VAL A 29 16.18 -1.73 -21.06
C VAL A 29 14.72 -1.85 -21.51
N CYS A 30 13.93 -0.79 -21.40
CA CYS A 30 12.49 -0.84 -21.70
C CYS A 30 11.95 0.32 -22.54
N CYS A 31 12.83 1.14 -23.10
CA CYS A 31 12.54 2.29 -23.96
C CYS A 31 11.60 3.34 -23.35
N LYS A 32 11.44 3.35 -22.02
CA LYS A 32 10.66 4.38 -21.32
C LYS A 32 11.42 5.68 -21.28
N THR A 33 10.73 6.78 -21.58
CA THR A 33 11.30 8.12 -21.58
C THR A 33 10.94 8.90 -20.33
N PHE A 34 11.91 9.65 -19.82
CA PHE A 34 11.79 10.49 -18.64
C PHE A 34 12.20 11.92 -18.97
N ASN A 35 11.49 12.91 -18.46
CA ASN A 35 11.86 14.32 -18.66
C ASN A 35 12.92 14.83 -17.65
N ARG A 36 13.41 13.95 -16.75
CA ARG A 36 14.47 14.24 -15.78
C ARG A 36 15.48 13.09 -15.73
N SER A 37 16.77 13.42 -15.68
CA SER A 37 17.85 12.42 -15.57
C SER A 37 17.79 11.62 -14.27
N PHE A 38 17.50 12.28 -13.14
CA PHE A 38 17.31 11.59 -11.85
C PHE A 38 16.13 10.62 -11.88
N ALA A 39 15.05 10.95 -12.59
CA ALA A 39 13.90 10.05 -12.72
C ALA A 39 14.29 8.77 -13.46
N LEU A 40 15.06 8.87 -14.55
CA LEU A 40 15.65 7.70 -15.22
C LEU A 40 16.57 6.93 -14.26
N LYS A 41 17.49 7.59 -13.55
CA LYS A 41 18.39 6.93 -12.58
C LYS A 41 17.63 6.12 -11.52
N THR A 42 16.57 6.69 -10.95
CA THR A 42 15.73 5.96 -9.99
C THR A 42 14.91 4.86 -10.64
N HIS A 43 14.51 5.02 -11.90
CA HIS A 43 13.82 3.98 -12.65
C HIS A 43 14.74 2.79 -12.91
N LEU A 44 16.02 2.99 -13.25
CA LEU A 44 16.95 1.89 -13.52
C LEU A 44 17.08 0.90 -12.34
N ILE A 45 16.77 1.33 -11.12
CA ILE A 45 16.69 0.45 -9.93
C ILE A 45 15.76 -0.73 -10.22
N ILE A 46 14.61 -0.53 -10.88
CA ILE A 46 13.64 -1.61 -11.15
C ILE A 46 14.19 -2.72 -12.07
N HIS A 47 15.22 -2.40 -12.88
CA HIS A 47 15.90 -3.33 -13.78
C HIS A 47 17.13 -3.99 -13.13
N SER A 48 17.41 -3.69 -11.86
CA SER A 48 18.53 -4.24 -11.11
C SER A 48 18.07 -5.19 -10.00
N ASP A 49 19.00 -5.87 -9.35
CA ASP A 49 18.73 -6.63 -8.12
C ASP A 49 18.80 -5.79 -6.84
N ILE A 50 19.08 -4.49 -6.97
CA ILE A 50 19.11 -3.58 -5.83
C ILE A 50 17.68 -3.36 -5.33
N ARG A 51 17.48 -3.50 -4.02
CA ARG A 51 16.22 -3.19 -3.33
C ARG A 51 16.53 -2.18 -2.22
N PRO A 52 16.58 -0.88 -2.53
CA PRO A 52 17.12 0.12 -1.61
C PRO A 52 16.18 0.45 -0.46
N TYR A 53 14.91 0.05 -0.53
CA TYR A 53 13.90 0.38 0.48
C TYR A 53 13.61 -0.82 1.40
N PRO A 54 14.27 -0.95 2.57
CA PRO A 54 13.98 -2.00 3.52
C PRO A 54 12.67 -1.73 4.28
N CYS A 55 11.97 -2.80 4.64
CA CYS A 55 10.90 -2.75 5.63
C CYS A 55 11.51 -2.68 7.04
N GLN A 56 11.04 -1.76 7.87
CA GLN A 56 11.52 -1.64 9.26
C GLN A 56 10.92 -2.73 10.19
N TYR A 57 9.93 -3.47 9.70
CA TYR A 57 9.17 -4.43 10.49
C TYR A 57 9.45 -5.88 10.11
N CYS A 58 10.13 -6.14 8.98
CA CYS A 58 10.56 -7.48 8.57
C CYS A 58 11.75 -7.40 7.61
N ASN A 59 12.35 -8.53 7.25
CA ASN A 59 13.56 -8.57 6.40
C ASN A 59 13.31 -8.33 4.89
N LYS A 60 12.09 -7.93 4.48
CA LYS A 60 11.76 -7.67 3.07
C LYS A 60 12.30 -6.31 2.61
N ARG A 61 12.75 -6.24 1.36
CA ARG A 61 13.26 -5.02 0.71
C ARG A 61 12.55 -4.80 -0.62
N PHE A 62 12.42 -3.54 -1.04
CA PHE A 62 11.62 -3.13 -2.20
C PHE A 62 12.39 -2.22 -3.15
N HIS A 63 11.94 -2.22 -4.40
CA HIS A 63 12.40 -1.36 -5.49
C HIS A 63 11.92 0.07 -5.38
N GLN A 64 10.70 0.27 -4.87
CA GLN A 64 10.08 1.58 -4.72
C GLN A 64 9.64 1.82 -3.28
N ARG A 65 9.72 3.08 -2.85
CA ARG A 65 9.26 3.51 -1.52
C ARG A 65 7.76 3.32 -1.33
N SER A 66 6.98 3.55 -2.38
CA SER A 66 5.52 3.34 -2.41
C SER A 66 5.15 1.90 -2.09
N ASP A 67 5.86 0.94 -2.69
CA ASP A 67 5.59 -0.49 -2.49
C ASP A 67 5.98 -0.94 -1.09
N MET A 68 7.15 -0.48 -0.59
CA MET A 68 7.53 -0.70 0.81
C MET A 68 6.48 -0.14 1.78
N LYS A 69 5.97 1.08 1.52
CA LYS A 69 4.96 1.71 2.38
C LYS A 69 3.64 0.95 2.37
N LYS A 70 3.18 0.49 1.20
CA LYS A 70 1.99 -0.38 1.09
C LYS A 70 2.20 -1.72 1.80
N HIS A 71 3.43 -2.23 1.75
CA HIS A 71 3.83 -3.44 2.46
C HIS A 71 4.01 -3.22 3.97
N ALA A 72 4.25 -2.02 4.47
CA ALA A 72 4.59 -1.84 5.87
C ALA A 72 3.44 -2.31 6.78
N HIS A 73 3.76 -3.23 7.68
CA HIS A 73 2.85 -3.71 8.72
C HIS A 73 3.39 -3.25 10.08
N PRO A 74 3.22 -1.96 10.44
CA PRO A 74 3.83 -1.39 11.63
C PRO A 74 3.27 -1.96 12.93
N HIS A 75 2.07 -2.54 12.88
CA HIS A 75 1.37 -3.00 14.07
C HIS A 75 1.62 -4.49 14.29
N LYS A 76 2.55 -4.82 15.19
CA LYS A 76 2.89 -6.20 15.53
C LYS A 76 2.11 -6.72 16.74
N CYS A 77 1.70 -7.99 16.66
CA CYS A 77 1.20 -8.74 17.79
C CYS A 77 2.39 -9.26 18.61
N GLU A 78 2.47 -8.85 19.88
CA GLU A 78 3.54 -9.28 20.79
C GLU A 78 3.38 -10.74 21.23
N ILE A 79 2.19 -11.32 21.10
CA ILE A 79 1.91 -12.71 21.50
C ILE A 79 2.42 -13.71 20.46
N CYS A 80 2.24 -13.42 19.16
CA CYS A 80 2.56 -14.38 18.09
C CYS A 80 3.42 -13.82 16.95
N GLY A 81 3.84 -12.55 17.03
CA GLY A 81 4.67 -11.90 16.01
C GLY A 81 3.94 -11.49 14.72
N SER A 82 2.65 -11.80 14.58
CA SER A 82 1.85 -11.42 13.41
C SER A 82 1.83 -9.91 13.22
N ALA A 83 1.97 -9.42 11.98
CA ALA A 83 2.05 -8.00 11.67
C ALA A 83 0.85 -7.53 10.83
N PHE A 84 0.33 -6.34 11.14
CA PHE A 84 -0.85 -5.75 10.53
C PHE A 84 -0.54 -4.36 9.96
N SER A 85 -1.14 -4.03 8.82
CA SER A 85 -1.00 -2.73 8.14
C SER A 85 -1.81 -1.63 8.82
N GLN A 86 -2.82 -2.00 9.63
CA GLN A 86 -3.68 -1.09 10.37
C GLN A 86 -3.79 -1.53 11.83
N SER A 87 -3.85 -0.56 12.75
CA SER A 87 -3.96 -0.81 14.19
C SER A 87 -5.28 -1.50 14.57
N SER A 88 -6.38 -1.13 13.92
CA SER A 88 -7.70 -1.75 14.08
C SER A 88 -7.66 -3.27 13.84
N ASN A 89 -6.94 -3.70 12.80
CA ASN A 89 -6.76 -5.11 12.48
C ASN A 89 -5.95 -5.85 13.56
N LEU A 90 -4.92 -5.21 14.13
CA LEU A 90 -4.18 -5.76 15.26
C LEU A 90 -5.07 -5.90 16.50
N ILE A 91 -5.88 -4.89 16.82
CA ILE A 91 -6.80 -4.94 17.98
C ILE A 91 -7.79 -6.10 17.82
N THR A 92 -8.44 -6.21 16.67
CA THR A 92 -9.36 -7.33 16.39
C THR A 92 -8.64 -8.67 16.40
N HIS A 93 -7.39 -8.75 15.92
CA HIS A 93 -6.58 -9.96 16.02
C HIS A 93 -6.27 -10.32 17.49
N ARG A 94 -5.97 -9.37 18.37
CA ARG A 94 -5.73 -9.67 19.80
C ARG A 94 -6.92 -10.38 20.46
N TRP A 95 -8.15 -10.13 20.01
CA TRP A 95 -9.33 -10.86 20.48
C TRP A 95 -9.33 -12.35 20.13
N THR A 96 -8.52 -12.81 19.17
CA THR A 96 -8.34 -14.25 18.91
C THR A 96 -7.55 -14.93 20.02
N HIS A 97 -6.64 -14.21 20.68
CA HIS A 97 -5.87 -14.74 21.80
C HIS A 97 -6.70 -14.79 23.08
N THR A 98 -7.53 -13.78 23.33
CA THR A 98 -8.37 -13.72 24.54
C THR A 98 -9.70 -14.46 24.40
N GLY A 99 -10.07 -14.84 23.17
CA GLY A 99 -11.41 -15.37 22.87
C GLY A 99 -12.52 -14.31 22.96
N PHE A 100 -12.19 -13.04 23.15
CA PHE A 100 -13.16 -11.96 23.29
C PHE A 100 -13.99 -11.79 22.00
N LYS A 101 -15.30 -11.60 22.16
CA LYS A 101 -16.26 -11.51 21.05
C LYS A 101 -17.23 -10.36 21.35
N PRO A 102 -16.93 -9.11 20.98
CA PRO A 102 -17.77 -7.97 21.37
C PRO A 102 -19.12 -7.92 20.66
N TYR A 103 -19.27 -8.59 19.52
CA TYR A 103 -20.49 -8.54 18.72
C TYR A 103 -21.31 -9.81 18.93
N HIS A 104 -22.52 -9.69 19.45
CA HIS A 104 -23.38 -10.83 19.75
C HIS A 104 -24.60 -10.82 18.82
N CYS A 105 -25.05 -12.01 18.44
CA CYS A 105 -26.36 -12.19 17.82
C CYS A 105 -27.43 -11.99 18.90
N ASP A 106 -28.48 -11.28 18.55
CA ASP A 106 -29.65 -11.02 19.38
C ASP A 106 -30.68 -12.17 19.31
N ILE A 107 -30.57 -13.04 18.30
CA ILE A 107 -31.47 -14.18 18.08
C ILE A 107 -30.90 -15.48 18.66
N CYS A 108 -29.57 -15.64 18.72
CA CYS A 108 -28.91 -16.86 19.18
C CYS A 108 -27.64 -16.56 20.01
N PRO A 109 -27.11 -17.49 20.81
CA PRO A 109 -25.99 -17.22 21.73
C PRO A 109 -24.62 -17.04 21.04
N LYS A 110 -24.57 -16.91 19.71
CA LYS A 110 -23.29 -16.80 18.98
C LYS A 110 -22.71 -15.39 19.09
N GLY A 111 -21.47 -15.32 19.58
CA GLY A 111 -20.63 -14.12 19.54
C GLY A 111 -19.60 -14.14 18.40
N PHE A 112 -19.18 -12.95 17.95
CA PHE A 112 -18.25 -12.71 16.86
C PHE A 112 -17.23 -11.63 17.21
N GLN A 113 -16.02 -11.78 16.64
CA GLN A 113 -14.95 -10.78 16.76
C GLN A 113 -15.10 -9.60 15.80
N ARG A 114 -15.95 -9.71 14.77
CA ARG A 114 -16.11 -8.66 13.75
C ARG A 114 -17.58 -8.43 13.47
N LYS A 115 -17.98 -7.16 13.34
CA LYS A 115 -19.34 -6.77 12.95
C LYS A 115 -19.79 -7.39 11.63
N MET A 116 -18.92 -7.41 10.61
CA MET A 116 -19.23 -8.02 9.31
C MET A 116 -19.49 -9.53 9.41
N ALA A 117 -18.85 -10.21 10.37
CA ALA A 117 -19.09 -11.63 10.59
C ALA A 117 -20.47 -11.87 11.22
N LEU A 118 -20.88 -11.01 12.15
CA LEU A 118 -22.23 -11.00 12.72
C LEU A 118 -23.29 -10.73 11.64
N GLN A 119 -23.12 -9.69 10.81
CA GLN A 119 -24.06 -9.35 9.73
C GLN A 119 -24.23 -10.51 8.73
N ARG A 120 -23.11 -11.13 8.33
CA ARG A 120 -23.17 -12.31 7.47
C ARG A 120 -23.85 -13.50 8.14
N HIS A 121 -23.67 -13.66 9.45
CA HIS A 121 -24.37 -14.67 10.22
C HIS A 121 -25.87 -14.40 10.27
N HIS A 122 -26.29 -13.18 10.59
CA HIS A 122 -27.71 -12.77 10.58
C HIS A 122 -28.35 -13.05 9.22
N LYS A 123 -27.72 -12.58 8.13
CA LYS A 123 -28.25 -12.79 6.78
C LYS A 123 -28.40 -14.27 6.41
N ARG A 124 -27.42 -15.12 6.80
CA ARG A 124 -27.40 -16.54 6.41
C ARG A 124 -28.23 -17.45 7.30
N GLN A 125 -28.42 -17.10 8.57
CA GLN A 125 -29.05 -17.97 9.56
C GLN A 125 -30.42 -17.47 10.01
N HIS A 126 -30.66 -16.16 9.91
CA HIS A 126 -31.88 -15.52 10.38
C HIS A 126 -32.58 -14.71 9.28
N GLY A 127 -31.95 -14.50 8.11
CA GLY A 127 -32.54 -13.76 7.00
C GLY A 127 -32.66 -12.25 7.24
N VAL A 128 -32.09 -11.72 8.32
CA VAL A 128 -32.17 -10.31 8.73
C VAL A 128 -30.88 -9.57 8.36
N ASN A 129 -30.99 -8.31 7.91
CA ASN A 129 -29.85 -7.42 7.62
C ASN A 129 -29.36 -6.69 8.86
#